data_AF-A0A528LL16-F1
#
_entry.id   AF-A0A528LL16-F1
#
_cell.length_a   1.000
_cell.length_b   1.000
_cell.length_c   1.000
_cell.angle_alpha   90.00
_cell.angle_beta   90.00
_cell.angle_gamma   90.00
#
_symmetry.space_group_name_H-M   'P 1'
#
loop_
_entity.id
_entity.type
_entity.pdbx_description
1 polymer ?
#
loop_
_entity_poly.entity_id
_entity_poly.type
_entity_poly.pdbx_seq_one_letter_code
_entity_poly.pdbx_strand_id
1 'polypeptide(L)'
;MLYAEIAIVAVLICVNGLLAMSELAIVSSRPARLRAMIDRDVKGAGRALALGSNPGKFLSSVQIGITLVGVLSGAFSGATLGERLSVFLASTG
;
A
#
# COMPACT_ATOMS: atom_id res chain seq x y z
N MET A 1 -25.37 4.42 -0.02
CA MET A 1 -24.27 4.34 -0.99
C MET A 1 -23.02 5.06 -0.49
N LEU A 2 -23.13 6.31 -0.02
CA LEU A 2 -21.97 7.08 0.51
C LEU A 2 -21.14 6.35 1.59
N TYR A 3 -21.79 5.67 2.55
CA TYR A 3 -21.07 4.89 3.57
C TYR A 3 -20.23 3.75 3.01
N ALA A 4 -20.69 3.12 1.92
CA ALA A 4 -19.94 2.04 1.25
C ALA A 4 -18.73 2.60 0.50
N GLU A 5 -18.88 3.74 -0.20
CA GLU A 5 -17.76 4.43 -0.85
C GLU A 5 -16.70 4.87 0.17
N ILE A 6 -17.12 5.48 1.28
CA ILE A 6 -16.21 5.90 2.37
C ILE A 6 -15.50 4.68 2.97
N ALA A 7 -16.22 3.57 3.20
CA ALA A 7 -15.61 2.34 3.71
C ALA A 7 -14.57 1.76 2.73
N ILE A 8 -14.88 1.73 1.43
CA ILE A 8 -13.96 1.25 0.39
C ILE A 8 -12.71 2.13 0.34
N VAL A 9 -12.86 3.45 0.32
CA VAL A 9 -11.73 4.39 0.32
C VAL A 9 -10.89 4.25 1.59
N ALA A 10 -11.53 4.13 2.76
CA ALA A 10 -10.81 3.92 4.02
C ALA A 10 -9.99 2.62 4.00
N VAL A 11 -10.57 1.52 3.51
CA VAL A 11 -9.86 0.24 3.36
C VAL A 11 -8.69 0.39 2.39
N LEU A 12 -8.89 1.02 1.23
CA LEU A 12 -7.83 1.23 0.24
C LEU A 12 -6.67 2.08 0.80
N ILE A 13 -6.98 3.13 1.57
CA ILE A 13 -5.98 3.94 2.28
C ILE A 13 -5.21 3.10 3.29
N CYS A 14 -5.90 2.30 4.12
CA CYS A 14 -5.25 1.43 5.10
C CYS A 14 -4.34 0.41 4.42
N VAL A 15 -4.80 -0.23 3.34
CA VAL A 15 -4.01 -1.22 2.58
C VAL A 15 -2.78 -0.55 1.96
N ASN A 16 -2.94 0.63 1.35
CA ASN A 16 -1.82 1.38 0.78
C ASN A 16 -0.79 1.78 1.85
N GLY A 17 -1.26 2.26 3.01
CA GLY A 17 -0.42 2.63 4.14
C GLY A 17 0.35 1.43 4.71
N LEU A 18 -0.28 0.26 4.82
CA LEU A 18 0.38 -0.98 5.25
C LEU A 18 1.46 -1.43 4.27
N LEU A 19 1.17 -1.37 2.97
CA LEU A 19 2.13 -1.69 1.91
C LEU A 19 3.35 -0.76 1.96
N ALA A 20 3.12 0.56 1.99
CA ALA A 20 4.17 1.57 2.07
C ALA A 20 5.01 1.44 3.35
N MET A 21 4.38 1.19 4.49
CA MET A 21 5.07 0.96 5.76
C MET A 21 5.97 -0.28 5.70
N SER A 22 5.50 -1.35 5.04
CA SER A 22 6.26 -2.60 4.91
C SER A 22 7.50 -2.42 4.04
N GLU A 23 7.39 -1.67 2.95
CA GLU A 23 8.52 -1.26 2.10
C GLU A 23 9.54 -0.43 2.89
N LEU A 24 9.09 0.63 3.57
CA LEU A 24 9.94 1.49 4.40
C LEU A 24 10.60 0.72 5.55
N ALA A 25 9.89 -0.23 6.17
CA ALA A 25 10.44 -1.08 7.21
C ALA A 25 11.58 -1.95 6.70
N ILE A 26 11.44 -2.56 5.52
CA ILE A 26 12.51 -3.37 4.91
C ILE A 26 13.69 -2.49 4.48
N VAL A 27 13.44 -1.35 3.84
CA VAL A 27 14.50 -0.43 3.37
C VAL A 27 15.28 0.20 4.53
N SER A 28 14.61 0.52 5.65
CA SER A 28 15.23 1.11 6.83
C SER A 28 15.88 0.09 7.78
N SER A 29 15.57 -1.21 7.60
CA SER A 29 16.12 -2.27 8.44
C SER A 29 17.62 -2.46 8.20
N ARG A 30 18.42 -2.23 9.25
CA ARG A 30 19.87 -2.45 9.20
C ARG A 30 20.19 -3.94 9.36
N PRO A 31 20.94 -4.57 8.43
CA PRO A 31 21.30 -5.99 8.51
C PRO A 31 22.01 -6.39 9.81
N ALA A 32 22.87 -5.51 10.34
CA ALA A 32 23.58 -5.73 11.60
C ALA A 32 22.63 -5.87 12.80
N ARG A 33 21.55 -5.10 12.82
CA ARG A 33 20.55 -5.12 13.90
C ARG A 33 19.68 -6.38 13.82
N LEU A 34 19.36 -6.82 12.60
CA LEU A 34 18.63 -8.06 12.34
C LEU A 34 19.45 -9.30 12.73
N ARG A 35 20.76 -9.33 12.44
CA ARG A 35 21.66 -10.40 12.90
C ARG A 35 21.67 -10.53 14.42
N ALA A 36 21.80 -9.41 15.14
CA ALA A 36 21.71 -9.40 16.60
C ALA A 36 20.34 -9.87 17.13
N MET A 37 19.25 -9.70 16.37
CA MET A 37 17.93 -10.23 16.73
C MET A 37 17.80 -11.74 16.46
N ILE A 38 18.50 -12.27 15.44
CA ILE A 38 18.61 -13.71 15.20
C ILE A 38 19.36 -14.38 16.36
N ASP A 39 20.46 -13.77 16.82
CA ASP A 39 21.25 -14.26 17.95
C ASP A 39 20.45 -14.28 19.26
N ARG A 40 19.40 -13.46 19.36
CA ARG A 40 18.44 -13.40 20.48
C ARG A 40 17.21 -14.28 20.28
N ASP A 41 17.22 -15.17 19.29
CA ASP A 41 16.12 -16.08 18.93
C ASP A 41 14.77 -15.36 18.65
N VAL A 42 14.84 -14.13 18.12
CA VAL A 42 13.63 -13.39 17.75
C VAL A 42 13.04 -13.97 16.47
N LYS A 43 11.86 -14.57 16.61
CA LYS A 43 11.10 -15.12 15.49
C LYS A 43 10.86 -14.05 14.42
N GLY A 44 11.19 -14.38 13.17
CA GLY A 44 11.00 -13.49 12.03
C GLY A 44 12.22 -12.63 11.66
N ALA A 45 13.21 -12.47 12.54
CA ALA A 45 14.43 -11.70 12.23
C ALA A 45 15.22 -12.30 11.05
N GLY A 46 15.29 -13.64 10.96
CA GLY A 46 15.91 -14.32 9.82
C GLY A 46 15.19 -14.07 8.49
N ARG A 47 13.85 -14.05 8.51
CA ARG A 47 13.04 -13.74 7.31
C ARG A 47 13.22 -12.29 6.88
N ALA A 48 13.21 -11.36 7.83
CA ALA A 48 13.44 -9.94 7.56
C ALA A 48 14.86 -9.68 7.02
N LEU A 49 15.88 -10.40 7.52
CA LEU A 49 17.24 -10.35 6.99
C LEU A 49 17.33 -10.90 5.57
N ALA A 50 16.66 -12.02 5.29
CA ALA A 50 16.60 -12.60 3.94
C ALA A 50 15.89 -11.65 2.95
N LEU A 51 14.75 -11.06 3.33
CA LEU A 51 14.06 -10.04 2.54
C LEU A 51 14.93 -8.79 2.33
N GLY A 52 15.59 -8.29 3.39
CA GLY A 52 16.46 -7.11 3.30
C GLY A 52 17.75 -7.33 2.49
N SER A 53 18.23 -8.57 2.39
CA SER A 53 19.40 -8.92 1.56
C SER A 53 19.10 -8.93 0.06
N ASN A 54 17.83 -9.16 -0.31
CA ASN A 54 17.34 -9.14 -1.69
C ASN A 54 15.99 -8.39 -1.75
N PRO A 55 16.00 -7.07 -1.47
CA PRO A 55 14.77 -6.30 -1.34
C PRO A 55 14.00 -6.21 -2.65
N GLY A 56 14.67 -6.39 -3.80
CA GLY A 56 14.05 -6.25 -5.13
C GLY A 56 12.78 -7.07 -5.34
N LYS A 57 12.74 -8.34 -4.89
CA LYS A 57 11.53 -9.18 -5.04
C LYS A 57 10.39 -8.71 -4.13
N PHE A 58 10.70 -8.30 -2.91
CA PHE A 58 9.71 -7.82 -1.95
C PHE A 58 9.16 -6.45 -2.37
N LEU A 59 10.05 -5.51 -2.69
CA LEU A 59 9.70 -4.16 -3.15
C LEU A 59 8.88 -4.21 -4.43
N SER A 60 9.27 -5.05 -5.40
CA SER A 60 8.48 -5.22 -6.63
C SER A 60 7.06 -5.73 -6.35
N SER A 61 6.88 -6.66 -5.41
CA SER A 61 5.57 -7.17 -5.03
C SER A 61 4.71 -6.11 -4.32
N VAL A 62 5.31 -5.37 -3.38
CA VAL A 62 4.64 -4.28 -2.66
C VAL A 62 4.22 -3.17 -3.63
N GLN A 63 5.09 -2.81 -4.56
CA GLN A 63 4.84 -1.77 -5.55
C GLN A 63 3.72 -2.15 -6.52
N ILE A 64 3.65 -3.41 -6.96
CA ILE A 64 2.49 -3.93 -7.72
C ILE A 64 1.21 -3.79 -6.89
N GLY A 65 1.26 -4.10 -5.60
CA GLY A 65 0.15 -3.89 -4.67
C GLY A 65 -0.30 -2.43 -4.58
N ILE A 66 0.66 -1.49 -4.47
CA ILE A 66 0.40 -0.05 -4.45
C ILE A 66 -0.26 0.39 -5.76
N THR A 67 0.26 -0.06 -6.90
CA THR A 67 -0.33 0.24 -8.21
C THR A 67 -1.76 -0.29 -8.32
N LEU A 68 -2.02 -1.52 -7.87
CA LEU A 68 -3.37 -2.10 -7.88
C LEU A 68 -4.35 -1.28 -7.03
N VAL A 69 -3.93 -0.88 -5.81
CA VAL A 69 -4.74 -0.03 -4.94
C VAL A 69 -4.99 1.34 -5.58
N GLY A 70 -4.01 1.90 -6.27
CA GLY A 70 -4.13 3.14 -7.03
C GLY A 70 -5.15 3.03 -8.18
N VAL A 71 -5.09 1.95 -8.96
CA VAL A 71 -6.05 1.68 -10.05
C VAL A 71 -7.46 1.51 -9.50
N LEU A 72 -7.65 0.73 -8.44
CA LEU A 72 -8.95 0.55 -7.82
C LEU A 72 -9.50 1.87 -7.27
N SER A 73 -8.68 2.62 -6.53
CA SER A 73 -9.07 3.95 -6.02
C SER A 73 -9.44 4.91 -7.16
N GLY A 74 -8.67 4.89 -8.25
CA GLY A 74 -8.93 5.69 -9.45
C GLY A 74 -10.21 5.29 -10.17
N ALA A 75 -10.51 4.00 -10.28
CA ALA A 75 -11.74 3.50 -10.88
C ALA A 75 -12.98 3.88 -10.05
N PHE A 76 -12.92 3.70 -8.73
CA PHE A 76 -14.01 4.09 -7.81
C PHE A 76 -14.21 5.60 -7.80
N SER A 77 -13.15 6.39 -7.59
CA SER A 77 -13.23 7.86 -7.67
C SER A 77 -13.66 8.32 -9.05
N GLY A 78 -13.21 7.68 -10.13
CA GLY A 78 -13.54 8.05 -11.50
C GLY A 78 -15.01 7.88 -11.84
N ALA A 79 -15.66 6.81 -11.37
CA ALA A 79 -17.10 6.64 -11.51
C ALA A 79 -17.88 7.76 -10.80
N THR A 80 -17.53 8.04 -9.54
CA THR A 80 -18.21 9.06 -8.72
C THR A 80 -17.92 10.50 -9.19
N LEU A 81 -16.67 10.81 -9.57
CA LEU A 81 -16.29 12.12 -10.14
C LEU A 81 -16.88 12.31 -11.53
N GLY A 82 -16.94 11.26 -12.36
CA GLY A 82 -17.53 11.32 -13.69
C GLY A 82 -19.01 11.72 -13.65
N GLU A 83 -19.76 11.12 -12.73
CA GLU A 83 -21.17 11.46 -12.52
C GLU A 83 -21.33 12.91 -12.02
N ARG A 84 -20.54 13.33 -11.02
CA ARG A 84 -20.57 14.72 -10.52
C ARG A 84 -20.18 15.74 -11.59
N LEU A 85 -19.17 15.44 -12.39
CA LEU A 85 -18.70 16.31 -13.47
C LEU A 85 -19.74 16.40 -14.58
N SER A 86 -20.38 15.30 -14.94
CA SER A 86 -21.47 15.27 -15.92
C SER A 86 -22.64 16.16 -15.47
N VAL A 87 -23.06 16.06 -14.21
CA VAL A 87 -24.11 16.93 -13.65
C VAL A 87 -23.68 18.39 -13.67
N PHE A 88 -22.44 18.70 -13.30
CA PHE A 88 -21.92 20.07 -13.32
C PHE A 88 -21.93 20.68 -14.73
N LEU A 89 -21.43 19.93 -15.72
CA LEU A 89 -21.44 20.33 -17.13
C LEU A 89 -22.86 20.55 -17.64
N ALA A 90 -23.79 19.65 -17.31
CA ALA A 90 -25.19 19.78 -17.68
C ALA A 90 -25.90 20.96 -16.99
N SER A 91 -25.42 21.40 -15.83
CA SER A 91 -25.97 22.58 -15.12
C SER A 91 -25.42 23.92 -15.59
N THR A 92 -24.31 23.91 -16.34
CA THR A 92 -23.60 25.12 -16.80
C THR A 92 -23.89 25.44 -18.28
N GLY A 93 -24.54 24.52 -19.01
CA GLY A 93 -25.02 24.71 -20.38
C GLY A 93 -26.54 24.78 -20.44
#